data_AF-A0A9N9NLS9-F1
#
_entry.id   AF-A0A9N9NLS9-F1
#
_cell.length_a   1.000
_cell.length_b   1.000
_cell.length_c   1.000
_cell.angle_alpha   90.00
_cell.angle_beta   90.00
_cell.angle_gamma   90.00
#
_symmetry.space_group_name_H-M   'P 1'
#
loop_
_entity.id
_entity.type
_entity.pdbx_description
1 polymer ?
#
loop_
_entity_poly.entity_id
_entity_poly.type
_entity_poly.pdbx_seq_one_letter_code
_entity_poly.pdbx_strand_id
1 'polypeptide(L)' 'TKEIYGVIPYIAPEIFIREKYTTVSDIYSFGMIMWEMTTGQKPFYDRNHDEYLILDILN' A
#
# COMPACT_ATOMS: atom_id res chain seq x y z
N THR A 1 6.87 -20.15 1.79
CA THR A 1 5.76 -19.19 1.61
C THR A 1 6.38 -17.85 1.29
N LYS A 2 5.95 -17.16 0.23
CA LYS A 2 6.39 -15.79 0.00
C LYS A 2 5.62 -14.90 0.97
N GLU A 3 6.33 -14.16 1.80
CA GLU A 3 5.74 -13.17 2.70
C GLU A 3 5.91 -11.80 2.05
N ILE A 4 4.83 -11.04 1.97
CA ILE A 4 4.86 -9.65 1.51
C ILE A 4 5.28 -8.79 2.69
N TYR A 5 6.41 -8.09 2.55
CA TYR A 5 6.91 -7.18 3.58
C TYR A 5 6.70 -5.73 3.14
N GLY A 6 6.18 -4.91 4.05
CA GLY A 6 6.00 -3.47 3.85
C GLY A 6 4.88 -2.92 4.72
N VAL A 7 4.58 -1.63 4.52
CA VAL A 7 3.50 -0.94 5.23
C VAL A 7 2.29 -0.88 4.28
N ILE A 8 1.22 -1.60 4.62
CA ILE A 8 0.06 -1.88 3.75
C ILE A 8 -0.39 -0.68 2.90
N PRO A 9 -0.63 0.52 3.48
CA PRO A 9 -1.04 1.68 2.70
C PRO A 9 -0.12 2.12 1.56
N TYR A 10 1.16 1.81 1.63
CA TYR A 10 2.17 2.21 0.65
C TYR A 10 2.50 1.08 -0.33
N ILE A 11 1.93 -0.11 -0.13
CA ILE A 11 2.10 -1.24 -1.03
C ILE A 11 1.07 -1.13 -2.15
N ALA A 12 1.55 -1.22 -3.39
CA ALA A 12 0.68 -1.18 -4.55
C ALA A 12 -0.27 -2.39 -4.59
N PRO A 13 -1.55 -2.22 -4.98
CA PRO A 13 -2.56 -3.27 -4.90
C PRO A 13 -2.19 -4.53 -5.68
N GLU A 14 -1.48 -4.40 -6.80
CA GLU A 14 -1.04 -5.52 -7.61
C GLU A 14 -0.03 -6.44 -6.91
N ILE A 15 0.70 -5.94 -5.90
CA ILE A 15 1.64 -6.73 -5.11
C ILE A 15 0.88 -7.76 -4.26
N PHE A 16 -0.30 -7.42 -3.74
CA PHE A 16 -1.12 -8.35 -2.95
C PHE A 16 -1.68 -9.52 -3.78
N ILE A 17 -1.89 -9.33 -5.09
CA ILE A 17 -2.44 -10.36 -5.98
C ILE A 17 -1.34 -11.18 -6.66
N ARG A 18 -0.30 -10.50 -7.18
CA ARG A 18 0.68 -11.12 -8.10
C ARG A 18 2.06 -11.31 -7.47
N GLU A 19 2.31 -10.74 -6.29
CA GLU A 19 3.59 -10.76 -5.59
C GLU A 19 4.79 -10.39 -6.48
N LYS A 20 4.54 -9.57 -7.50
CA LYS A 20 5.53 -9.14 -8.48
C LYS A 20 5.73 -7.64 -8.35
N TYR A 21 6.85 -7.27 -7.74
CA TYR A 21 7.31 -5.89 -7.73
C TYR A 21 7.67 -5.45 -9.13
N THR A 22 7.16 -4.29 -9.52
CA THR A 22 7.46 -3.63 -10.78
C THR A 22 7.75 -2.17 -10.53
N THR A 23 8.34 -1.49 -11.51
CA THR A 23 8.54 -0.03 -11.44
C THR A 23 7.23 0.74 -11.23
N VAL A 24 6.09 0.20 -11.69
CA VAL A 24 4.77 0.81 -11.45
C VAL A 24 4.41 0.76 -9.97
N SER A 25 4.79 -0.31 -9.28
CA SER A 25 4.56 -0.46 -7.85
C SER A 25 5.38 0.54 -7.03
N ASP A 26 6.63 0.79 -7.42
CA ASP A 26 7.46 1.83 -6.78
C ASP A 26 6.89 3.24 -6.97
N ILE A 27 6.32 3.52 -8.16
CA ILE A 27 5.66 4.80 -8.44
C ILE A 27 4.43 4.98 -7.54
N TYR A 28 3.64 3.93 -7.32
CA TYR A 28 2.51 3.98 -6.39
C TYR A 28 2.98 4.31 -4.98
N SER A 29 3.99 3.58 -4.46
CA SER A 29 4.54 3.83 -3.13
C SER A 29 5.05 5.28 -2.98
N PHE A 30 5.74 5.79 -4.00
CA PHE A 30 6.17 7.18 -4.03
C PHE A 30 4.99 8.16 -4.02
N GLY A 31 3.93 7.88 -4.77
CA GLY A 31 2.70 8.67 -4.76
C GLY A 31 2.05 8.75 -3.38
N MET A 32 2.00 7.63 -2.66
CA MET A 32 1.45 7.58 -1.30
C MET A 32 2.29 8.39 -0.30
N ILE A 33 3.62 8.38 -0.44
CA ILE A 33 4.52 9.23 0.35
C ILE A 33 4.27 10.71 0.04
N MET A 34 4.15 11.08 -1.23
CA MET A 34 3.85 12.46 -1.63
C MET A 34 2.48 12.91 -1.07
N TRP A 35 1.48 12.03 -1.11
CA TRP A 35 0.18 12.31 -0.53
C TRP A 35 0.27 12.54 0.98
N GLU A 36 1.02 11.72 1.72
CA GLU A 36 1.27 11.92 3.16
C GLU A 36 1.97 13.25 3.44
N MET A 37 2.97 13.62 2.63
CA MET A 37 3.67 14.90 2.79
C MET A 37 2.76 16.11 2.56
N THR A 38 1.82 16.01 1.61
CA THR A 38 0.91 17.12 1.28
C THR A 38 -0.23 17.26 2.28
N THR A 39 -0.71 16.15 2.84
CA THR A 39 -1.82 16.15 3.82
C THR A 39 -1.33 16.26 5.26
N GLY A 40 -0.09 15.88 5.54
CA GLY A 40 0.46 15.73 6.88
C GLY A 40 -0.15 14.57 7.67
N GLN A 41 -0.93 13.69 7.01
CA GLN A 41 -1.64 12.57 7.64
C GLN A 41 -1.19 11.25 7.03
N LYS A 42 -1.08 10.22 7.87
CA LYS A 42 -0.77 8.88 7.39
C LYS A 42 -1.92 8.36 6.52
N PRO A 43 -1.63 7.73 5.37
CA PRO A 43 -2.61 7.00 4.61
C PRO A 43 -3.36 5.99 5.49
N PHE A 44 -4.70 6.00 5.43
CA PHE A 44 -5.57 5.14 6.24
C PHE A 44 -5.33 5.20 7.75
N TYR A 45 -4.97 6.39 8.29
CA TYR A 45 -4.70 6.55 9.73
C TYR A 45 -5.84 6.15 10.66
N ASP A 46 -7.07 6.10 10.14
CA ASP A 46 -8.31 5.75 10.84
C ASP A 46 -8.66 4.26 10.78
N ARG A 47 -7.88 3.46 10.05
CA ARG A 47 -8.11 2.02 9.85
C ARG A 47 -6.93 1.20 10.40
N ASN A 48 -7.24 -0.01 10.84
CA ASN A 48 -6.19 -0.97 11.17
C ASN A 48 -5.47 -1.42 9.89
N HIS A 49 -4.14 -1.51 9.95
CA HIS A 49 -3.33 -2.05 8.85
C HIS A 49 -3.31 -3.58 8.94
N ASP A 50 -4.44 -4.20 8.64
CA ASP A 50 -4.66 -5.65 8.66
C ASP A 50 -5.15 -6.18 7.30
N GLU A 51 -5.47 -7.47 7.24
CA GLU A 51 -5.98 -8.14 6.03
C GLU A 51 -7.30 -7.54 5.52
N TYR A 52 -8.12 -6.94 6.39
CA TYR A 52 -9.36 -6.29 5.99
C TYR A 52 -9.08 -5.01 5.19
N LEU A 53 -8.06 -4.24 5.59
CA LEU A 53 -7.63 -3.08 4.81
C LEU A 53 -7.11 -3.50 3.43
N ILE A 54 -6.40 -4.62 3.34
CA ILE A 54 -5.95 -5.16 2.04
C ILE A 54 -7.16 -5.52 1.17
N LEU A 55 -8.17 -6.20 1.71
CA LEU A 55 -9.39 -6.53 0.99
C LEU A 55 -10.13 -5.27 0.49
N ASP A 56 -10.18 -4.22 1.30
CA ASP A 56 -10.78 -2.94 0.92
C ASP A 56 -10.00 -2.24 -0.20
N ILE A 57 -8.66 -2.31 -0.19
CA ILE A 57 -7.81 -1.75 -1.25
C ILE A 57 -7.98 -2.51 -2.59
N LEU A 58 -8.36 -3.79 -2.53
CA LEU A 58 -8.49 -4.67 -3.69
C LEU A 58 -9.90 -4.71 -4.31
N ASN A 59 -10.92 -4.18 -3.61
CA ASN A 59 -12.31 -4.10 -4.09
C ASN A 59 -12.55 -2.84 -4.95
#